data_AF-A0A077NJ32-F1
#
_entry.id   AF-A0A077NJ32-F1
#
_cell.length_a   1.000
_cell.length_b   1.000
_cell.length_c   1.000
_cell.angle_alpha   90.00
_cell.angle_beta   90.00
_cell.angle_gamma   90.00
#
_symmetry.space_group_name_H-M   'P 1'
#
loop_
_entity.id
_entity.type
_entity.pdbx_description
1 polymer ?
#
loop_
_entity_poly.entity_id
_entity_poly.type
_entity_poly.pdbx_seq_one_letter_code
_entity_poly.pdbx_strand_id
1 'polypeptide(L)'
;MQWRSYTYGAMLLAGSLFSSALWAKGEAHLLFHMGLGANGKFFVGGMLENKGDKPVAGGYLAVLPLNTKCEPQAPTVQSFESLAPGEKKEFRIPVNTQLSGYRLIGFGAYDDMGFALPTVDETAKVIKDREPDERKACQLARKSEKIAVKKQ
;
A
#
# COMPACT_ATOMS: atom_id res chain seq x y z
N MET A 1 59.49 -4.11 -56.26
CA MET A 1 58.04 -3.86 -56.24
C MET A 1 57.34 -5.14 -55.81
N GLN A 2 56.86 -5.22 -54.58
CA GLN A 2 55.99 -6.33 -54.14
C GLN A 2 54.70 -5.73 -53.57
N TRP A 3 53.61 -6.21 -54.14
CA TRP A 3 52.24 -5.77 -53.90
C TRP A 3 51.64 -6.49 -52.69
N ARG A 4 50.69 -5.78 -52.08
CA ARG A 4 49.81 -6.11 -50.94
C ARG A 4 49.30 -7.55 -50.92
N SER A 5 49.02 -8.04 -49.72
CA SER A 5 47.70 -8.63 -49.40
C SER A 5 47.43 -8.62 -47.88
N TYR A 6 46.31 -8.01 -47.53
CA TYR A 6 45.66 -8.01 -46.23
C TYR A 6 45.11 -9.40 -45.91
N THR A 7 45.18 -9.82 -44.64
CA THR A 7 44.21 -10.76 -44.07
C THR A 7 43.75 -10.29 -42.69
N TYR A 8 42.44 -10.26 -42.55
CA TYR A 8 41.64 -9.96 -41.37
C TYR A 8 41.86 -11.03 -40.29
N GLY A 9 41.91 -10.61 -39.02
CA GLY A 9 42.01 -11.53 -37.88
C GLY A 9 41.35 -10.96 -36.63
N ALA A 10 40.02 -11.05 -36.59
CA ALA A 10 39.10 -11.02 -35.45
C ALA A 10 39.57 -10.36 -34.12
N MET A 11 39.14 -9.11 -33.89
CA MET A 11 38.92 -8.63 -32.52
C MET A 11 37.71 -9.38 -31.93
N LEU A 12 37.95 -10.38 -31.08
CA LEU A 12 36.93 -10.91 -30.17
C LEU A 12 36.67 -9.87 -29.08
N LEU A 13 35.73 -8.96 -29.33
CA LEU A 13 35.07 -8.18 -28.29
C LEU A 13 34.20 -9.14 -27.46
N ALA A 14 34.78 -9.74 -26.42
CA ALA A 14 34.02 -10.38 -25.37
C ALA A 14 33.33 -9.29 -24.53
N GLY A 15 32.26 -8.71 -25.08
CA GLY A 15 31.32 -7.90 -24.33
C GLY A 15 30.58 -8.83 -23.38
N SER A 16 31.10 -8.99 -22.16
CA SER A 16 30.34 -9.50 -21.04
C SER A 16 29.18 -8.54 -20.83
N LEU A 17 28.03 -8.88 -21.42
CA LEU A 17 26.74 -8.33 -21.07
C LEU A 17 26.53 -8.70 -19.60
N PHE A 18 27.00 -7.83 -18.69
CA PHE A 18 26.48 -7.75 -17.34
C PHE A 18 25.02 -7.35 -17.50
N SER A 19 24.17 -8.33 -17.79
CA SER A 19 22.76 -8.24 -17.46
C SER A 19 22.78 -8.10 -15.96
N SER A 20 22.63 -6.87 -15.46
CA SER A 20 22.12 -6.69 -14.12
C SER A 20 20.90 -7.59 -14.08
N ALA A 21 20.96 -8.65 -13.27
CA ALA A 21 19.73 -9.32 -12.91
C ALA A 21 18.90 -8.20 -12.28
N LEU A 22 17.97 -7.61 -13.04
CA LEU A 22 16.83 -6.97 -12.45
C LEU A 22 16.21 -8.09 -11.66
N TRP A 23 16.38 -8.03 -10.34
CA TRP A 23 15.79 -9.00 -9.45
C TRP A 23 14.30 -8.81 -9.58
N ALA A 24 13.73 -9.61 -10.48
CA ALA A 24 12.31 -9.75 -10.62
C ALA A 24 11.75 -10.07 -9.23
N LYS A 25 10.84 -9.23 -8.73
CA LYS A 25 10.30 -9.25 -7.37
C LYS A 25 8.82 -8.87 -7.43
N GLY A 26 8.03 -9.44 -6.54
CA GLY A 26 6.66 -8.97 -6.34
C GLY A 26 6.69 -7.58 -5.70
N GLU A 27 5.72 -6.75 -6.04
CA GLU A 27 5.59 -5.40 -5.50
C GLU A 27 4.11 -5.08 -5.32
N ALA A 28 3.66 -4.97 -4.08
CA ALA A 28 2.25 -4.76 -3.77
C ALA A 28 1.94 -3.26 -3.66
N HIS A 29 1.01 -2.79 -4.48
CA HIS A 29 0.51 -1.42 -4.47
C HIS A 29 -0.89 -1.38 -3.88
N LEU A 30 -1.14 -0.40 -3.03
CA LEU A 30 -2.48 -0.02 -2.59
C LEU A 30 -2.92 1.18 -3.44
N LEU A 31 -3.85 0.95 -4.37
CA LEU A 31 -4.25 1.95 -5.36
C LEU A 31 -5.23 2.98 -4.79
N PHE A 32 -6.18 2.50 -3.98
CA PHE A 32 -7.12 3.33 -3.25
C PHE A 32 -7.70 2.56 -2.07
N HIS A 33 -8.23 3.30 -1.10
CA HIS A 33 -9.01 2.75 0.00
C HIS A 33 -10.08 3.74 0.48
N MET A 34 -11.20 3.23 0.97
CA MET A 34 -12.32 4.01 1.48
C MET A 34 -13.05 3.30 2.61
N GLY A 35 -13.62 4.07 3.52
CA GLY A 35 -14.52 3.58 4.55
C GLY A 35 -15.95 3.58 4.03
N LEU A 36 -16.68 2.49 4.22
CA LEU A 36 -18.05 2.29 3.77
C LEU A 36 -18.86 1.64 4.89
N GLY A 37 -20.15 1.93 4.97
CA GLY A 37 -21.03 1.26 5.91
C GLY A 37 -22.51 1.52 5.69
N ALA A 38 -23.31 0.49 5.96
CA ALA A 38 -24.76 0.53 5.90
C ALA A 38 -25.33 -0.48 6.91
N ASN A 39 -26.52 -0.20 7.46
CA ASN A 39 -27.24 -1.12 8.36
C ASN A 39 -26.39 -1.63 9.55
N GLY A 40 -25.59 -0.74 10.15
CA GLY A 40 -24.72 -1.06 11.29
C GLY A 40 -23.48 -1.91 10.95
N LYS A 41 -23.24 -2.22 9.68
CA LYS A 41 -22.04 -2.92 9.22
C LYS A 41 -21.10 -1.94 8.54
N PHE A 42 -19.86 -1.86 9.03
CA PHE A 42 -18.83 -0.97 8.50
C PHE A 42 -17.63 -1.77 8.00
N PHE A 43 -16.95 -1.24 7.00
CA PHE A 43 -15.76 -1.85 6.42
C PHE A 43 -14.86 -0.78 5.80
N VAL A 44 -13.56 -1.07 5.78
CA VAL A 44 -12.61 -0.35 4.93
C VAL A 44 -12.30 -1.26 3.75
N GLY A 45 -12.52 -0.78 2.54
CA GLY A 45 -12.24 -1.53 1.33
C GLY A 45 -11.44 -0.73 0.32
N GLY A 46 -10.91 -1.39 -0.68
CA GLY A 46 -10.06 -0.77 -1.68
C GLY A 46 -9.53 -1.79 -2.68
N MET A 47 -8.48 -1.41 -3.39
CA MET A 47 -7.87 -2.23 -4.44
C MET A 47 -6.36 -2.33 -4.25
N LEU A 48 -5.88 -3.57 -4.26
CA LEU A 48 -4.47 -3.93 -4.34
C LEU A 48 -4.12 -4.24 -5.79
N GLU A 49 -2.86 -4.00 -6.16
CA GLU A 49 -2.28 -4.41 -7.43
C GLU A 49 -0.87 -4.92 -7.21
N ASN A 50 -0.50 -6.03 -7.82
CA ASN A 50 0.91 -6.41 -7.92
C ASN A 50 1.50 -5.79 -9.18
N LYS A 51 2.31 -4.73 -9.06
CA LYS A 51 3.01 -4.11 -10.20
C LYS A 51 4.41 -4.70 -10.43
N GLY A 52 4.79 -5.70 -9.63
CA GLY A 52 5.99 -6.48 -9.83
C GLY A 52 5.84 -7.50 -10.96
N ASP A 53 6.95 -8.12 -11.31
CA ASP A 53 7.09 -9.16 -12.33
C ASP A 53 7.14 -10.58 -11.74
N LYS A 54 7.09 -10.70 -10.41
CA LYS A 54 6.86 -11.97 -9.68
C LYS A 54 5.61 -11.92 -8.81
N PRO A 55 5.04 -13.07 -8.44
CA PRO A 55 3.93 -13.12 -7.50
C PRO A 55 4.27 -12.50 -6.14
N VAL A 56 3.27 -11.89 -5.51
CA VAL A 56 3.25 -11.64 -4.07
C VAL A 56 2.53 -12.83 -3.45
N ALA A 57 3.11 -13.53 -2.47
CA ALA A 57 2.49 -14.72 -1.89
C ALA A 57 1.33 -14.38 -0.95
N GLY A 58 1.41 -13.21 -0.31
CA GLY A 58 0.36 -12.65 0.52
C GLY A 58 0.84 -11.42 1.26
N GLY A 59 0.03 -10.95 2.20
CA GLY A 59 0.37 -9.80 3.02
C GLY A 59 -0.73 -9.42 3.99
N TYR A 60 -0.68 -8.20 4.49
CA TYR A 60 -1.68 -7.67 5.40
C TYR A 60 -1.90 -6.16 5.21
N LEU A 61 -3.09 -5.72 5.60
CA LEU A 61 -3.42 -4.32 5.85
C LEU A 61 -3.84 -4.16 7.31
N ALA A 62 -3.42 -3.07 7.94
CA ALA A 62 -3.79 -2.70 9.29
C ALA A 62 -4.50 -1.35 9.28
N VAL A 63 -5.72 -1.32 9.83
CA VAL A 63 -6.58 -0.14 9.91
C VAL A 63 -6.83 0.21 11.37
N LEU A 64 -6.76 1.51 11.68
CA LEU A 64 -7.10 2.09 12.97
C LEU A 64 -8.42 2.87 12.85
N PRO A 65 -9.55 2.31 13.27
CA PRO A 65 -10.83 3.03 13.27
C PRO A 65 -10.79 4.21 14.24
N LEU A 66 -11.53 5.27 13.88
CA LEU A 66 -11.71 6.47 14.70
C LEU A 66 -13.20 6.65 15.02
N ASN A 67 -13.49 7.01 16.28
CA ASN A 67 -14.84 7.44 16.65
C ASN A 67 -15.12 8.90 16.19
N THR A 68 -16.32 9.40 16.48
CA THR A 68 -16.76 10.77 16.16
C THR A 68 -15.90 11.88 16.78
N LYS A 69 -15.05 11.55 17.76
CA LYS A 69 -14.12 12.45 18.46
C LYS A 69 -12.69 12.34 17.94
N CYS A 70 -12.51 11.60 16.84
CA CYS A 70 -11.21 11.21 16.31
C CYS A 70 -10.33 10.48 17.35
N GLU A 71 -10.91 9.72 18.26
CA GLU A 71 -10.16 8.88 19.18
C GLU A 71 -9.90 7.53 18.51
N PRO A 72 -8.63 7.07 18.51
CA PRO A 72 -8.28 5.73 18.06
C PRO A 72 -9.05 4.65 18.81
N GLN A 73 -9.52 3.67 18.06
CA GLN A 73 -10.08 2.43 18.60
C GLN A 73 -9.08 1.27 18.42
N ALA A 74 -9.49 0.05 18.74
CA ALA A 74 -8.65 -1.12 18.53
C ALA A 74 -8.33 -1.29 17.02
N PRO A 75 -7.05 -1.49 16.65
CA PRO A 75 -6.68 -1.72 15.26
C PRO A 75 -7.23 -3.06 14.78
N THR A 76 -7.59 -3.12 13.50
CA THR A 76 -7.99 -4.35 12.81
C THR A 76 -6.95 -4.66 11.75
N VAL A 77 -6.47 -5.90 11.74
CA VAL A 77 -5.51 -6.39 10.74
C VAL A 77 -6.20 -7.47 9.91
N GLN A 78 -6.08 -7.36 8.59
CA GLN A 78 -6.63 -8.33 7.65
C GLN A 78 -5.53 -8.77 6.72
N SER A 79 -5.34 -10.09 6.62
CA SER A 79 -4.46 -10.66 5.60
C SER A 79 -5.13 -10.62 4.23
N PHE A 80 -4.30 -10.51 3.19
CA PHE A 80 -4.69 -10.76 1.80
C PHE A 80 -3.87 -11.91 1.22
N GLU A 81 -4.47 -12.64 0.29
CA GLU A 81 -3.86 -13.81 -0.35
C GLU A 81 -2.94 -13.40 -1.51
N SER A 82 -2.41 -14.39 -2.21
CA SER A 82 -1.52 -14.19 -3.36
C SER A 82 -2.08 -13.22 -4.40
N LEU A 83 -1.17 -12.47 -5.02
CA LEU A 83 -1.40 -11.60 -6.17
C LEU A 83 -0.41 -11.98 -7.28
N ALA A 84 -0.92 -12.49 -8.40
CA ALA A 84 -0.12 -12.72 -9.60
C ALA A 84 0.41 -11.39 -10.18
N PRO A 85 1.49 -11.40 -10.98
CA PRO A 85 1.98 -10.21 -11.67
C PRO A 85 0.86 -9.51 -12.46
N GLY A 86 0.67 -8.21 -12.22
CA GLY A 86 -0.39 -7.39 -12.83
C GLY A 86 -1.80 -7.64 -12.29
N GLU A 87 -1.98 -8.56 -11.33
CA GLU A 87 -3.30 -8.84 -10.75
C GLU A 87 -3.77 -7.66 -9.90
N LYS A 88 -5.04 -7.30 -10.08
CA LYS A 88 -5.78 -6.37 -9.21
C LYS A 88 -6.78 -7.15 -8.38
N LYS A 89 -6.78 -6.92 -7.07
CA LYS A 89 -7.67 -7.61 -6.14
C LYS A 89 -8.31 -6.62 -5.17
N GLU A 90 -9.63 -6.72 -5.04
CA GLU A 90 -10.36 -5.97 -4.03
C GLU A 90 -10.10 -6.57 -2.65
N PHE A 91 -10.05 -5.71 -1.63
CA PHE A 91 -9.99 -6.14 -0.24
C PHE A 91 -11.12 -5.49 0.57
N ARG A 92 -11.48 -6.14 1.67
CA ARG A 92 -12.51 -5.68 2.60
C ARG A 92 -12.15 -6.05 4.02
N ILE A 93 -11.92 -5.04 4.86
CA ILE A 93 -11.57 -5.17 6.27
C ILE A 93 -12.83 -4.82 7.08
N PRO A 94 -13.45 -5.78 7.78
CA PRO A 94 -14.61 -5.49 8.61
C PRO A 94 -14.21 -4.59 9.79
N VAL A 95 -15.08 -3.64 10.12
CA VAL A 95 -14.91 -2.77 11.30
C VAL A 95 -16.11 -2.99 12.21
N ASN A 96 -15.86 -3.46 13.43
CA ASN A 96 -16.90 -3.85 14.40
C ASN A 96 -17.53 -2.67 15.16
N THR A 97 -17.24 -1.45 14.73
CA THR A 97 -17.62 -0.22 15.41
C THR A 97 -18.11 0.80 14.40
N GLN A 98 -18.84 1.81 14.88
CA GLN A 98 -19.28 2.90 14.02
C GLN A 98 -18.06 3.63 13.44
N LEU A 99 -17.94 3.56 12.11
CA LEU A 99 -16.82 4.15 11.39
C LEU A 99 -17.10 5.64 11.14
N SER A 100 -16.47 6.52 11.92
CA SER A 100 -16.49 7.97 11.65
C SER A 100 -15.29 8.43 10.83
N GLY A 101 -14.20 7.65 10.90
CA GLY A 101 -12.99 7.83 10.12
C GLY A 101 -12.03 6.68 10.42
N TYR A 102 -10.88 6.63 9.74
CA TYR A 102 -9.86 5.62 10.00
C TYR A 102 -8.48 6.11 9.55
N ARG A 103 -7.45 5.38 10.00
CA ARG A 103 -6.08 5.49 9.49
C ARG A 103 -5.64 4.14 8.94
N LEU A 104 -5.02 4.12 7.77
CA LEU A 104 -4.21 2.99 7.37
C LEU A 104 -2.88 3.11 8.12
N ILE A 105 -2.57 2.14 8.98
CA ILE A 105 -1.40 2.17 9.87
C ILE A 105 -0.37 1.08 9.54
N GLY A 106 -0.70 0.20 8.59
CA GLY A 106 0.21 -0.83 8.12
C GLY A 106 -0.25 -1.40 6.78
N PHE A 107 0.73 -1.64 5.92
CA PHE A 107 0.58 -2.36 4.68
C PHE A 107 1.89 -3.12 4.46
N GLY A 108 1.80 -4.45 4.37
CA GLY A 108 2.96 -5.32 4.23
C GLY A 108 2.67 -6.45 3.26
N ALA A 109 3.70 -6.94 2.58
CA ALA A 109 3.64 -8.04 1.64
C ALA A 109 4.86 -8.95 1.82
N TYR A 110 4.74 -10.21 1.43
CA TYR A 110 5.82 -11.18 1.50
C TYR A 110 5.82 -12.16 0.32
N ASP A 111 6.99 -12.73 0.04
CA ASP A 111 7.18 -13.78 -0.97
C ASP A 111 6.83 -15.17 -0.42
N ASP A 112 6.96 -16.21 -1.25
CA ASP A 112 6.67 -17.59 -0.89
C ASP A 112 7.62 -18.19 0.16
N MET A 113 8.71 -17.49 0.46
CA MET A 113 9.66 -17.82 1.53
C MET A 113 9.43 -16.97 2.80
N GLY A 114 8.44 -16.08 2.79
CA GLY A 114 8.11 -15.20 3.91
C GLY A 114 9.02 -13.98 4.06
N PHE A 115 9.87 -13.67 3.08
CA PHE A 115 10.64 -12.43 3.09
C PHE A 115 9.78 -11.25 2.68
N ALA A 116 10.04 -10.10 3.31
CA ALA A 116 9.30 -8.87 3.02
C ALA A 116 9.51 -8.44 1.56
N LEU A 117 8.40 -8.15 0.89
CA LEU A 117 8.39 -7.53 -0.43
C LEU A 117 8.13 -6.03 -0.31
N PRO A 118 8.54 -5.22 -1.30
CA PRO A 118 8.19 -3.81 -1.33
C PRO A 118 6.67 -3.60 -1.39
N THR A 119 6.23 -2.59 -0.66
CA THR A 119 4.83 -2.15 -0.62
C THR A 119 4.73 -0.66 -0.86
N VAL A 120 3.78 -0.22 -1.68
CA VAL A 120 3.57 1.20 -2.01
C VAL A 120 2.12 1.58 -1.76
N ASP A 121 1.89 2.54 -0.86
CA ASP A 121 0.59 3.20 -0.72
C ASP A 121 0.52 4.41 -1.64
N GLU A 122 -0.16 4.26 -2.77
CA GLU A 122 -0.32 5.31 -3.80
C GLU A 122 -1.15 6.49 -3.26
N THR A 123 -1.88 6.30 -2.17
CA THR A 123 -2.73 7.32 -1.56
C THR A 123 -2.04 8.14 -0.47
N ALA A 124 -0.87 7.69 0.00
CA ALA A 124 -0.18 8.25 1.16
C ALA A 124 0.06 9.76 1.03
N LYS A 125 0.44 10.23 -0.17
CA LYS A 125 0.64 11.66 -0.43
C LYS A 125 -0.65 12.46 -0.26
N VAL A 126 -1.75 12.00 -0.87
CA VAL A 126 -3.05 12.69 -0.82
C VAL A 126 -3.58 12.74 0.62
N ILE A 127 -3.41 11.67 1.38
CA ILE A 127 -3.81 11.62 2.80
C ILE A 127 -2.97 12.59 3.63
N LYS A 128 -1.66 12.60 3.43
CA LYS A 128 -0.74 13.50 4.14
C LYS A 128 -1.06 14.97 3.86
N ASP A 129 -1.41 15.32 2.62
CA ASP A 129 -1.78 16.69 2.24
C ASP A 129 -3.07 17.15 2.96
N ARG A 130 -3.98 16.23 3.32
CA ARG A 130 -5.23 16.50 4.05
C ARG A 130 -5.08 16.51 5.57
N GLU A 131 -3.98 15.98 6.09
CA GLU A 131 -3.76 15.77 7.52
C GLU A 131 -3.95 17.05 8.39
N PRO A 132 -3.47 18.24 7.98
CA PRO A 132 -3.66 19.45 8.80
C PRO A 132 -5.13 19.81 9.01
N ASP A 133 -5.96 19.67 7.97
CA ASP A 133 -7.37 20.03 8.05
C ASP A 133 -8.18 18.99 8.83
N GLU A 134 -7.84 17.71 8.67
CA GLU A 134 -8.41 16.65 9.50
C GLU A 134 -8.07 16.86 10.98
N ARG A 135 -6.81 17.23 11.30
CA ARG A 135 -6.42 17.54 12.69
C ARG A 135 -7.22 18.72 13.26
N LYS A 136 -7.43 19.78 12.48
CA LYS A 136 -8.28 20.92 12.89
C LYS A 136 -9.72 20.47 13.14
N ALA A 137 -10.31 19.69 12.24
CA ALA A 137 -11.66 19.16 12.38
C ALA A 137 -11.81 18.32 13.66
N CYS A 138 -10.82 17.46 13.94
CA CYS A 138 -10.78 16.66 15.16
C CYS A 138 -10.67 17.51 16.44
N GLN A 139 -9.87 18.58 16.42
CA GLN A 139 -9.78 19.50 17.55
C GLN A 139 -11.10 20.22 17.82
N LEU A 140 -11.83 20.61 16.76
CA LEU A 140 -13.15 21.23 16.88
C LEU A 140 -14.19 20.25 17.44
N ALA A 141 -14.24 19.02 16.93
CA ALA A 141 -15.14 17.97 17.41
C ALA A 141 -14.96 17.69 18.92
N ARG A 142 -13.72 17.72 19.42
CA ARG A 142 -13.42 17.56 20.85
C ARG A 142 -13.79 18.77 21.71
N LYS A 143 -13.87 19.98 21.13
CA LYS A 143 -14.23 21.20 21.85
C LYS A 143 -15.75 21.38 21.96
N SER A 144 -16.49 21.11 20.90
CA SER A 144 -17.95 21.26 20.87
C SER A 144 -18.65 20.40 21.93
N GLU A 145 -18.17 19.19 22.16
CA GLU A 145 -18.70 18.29 23.18
C GLU A 145 -18.43 18.79 24.61
N LYS A 146 -17.24 19.35 24.88
CA LYS A 146 -16.93 19.94 26.20
C LYS A 146 -17.87 21.10 26.55
N ILE A 147 -18.35 21.83 25.54
CA ILE A 147 -19.33 22.90 25.73
C ILE A 147 -20.73 22.33 25.96
N ALA A 148 -21.09 21.22 25.30
CA ALA A 148 -22.37 20.53 25.52
C ALA A 148 -22.48 19.92 26.92
N VAL A 149 -21.41 19.26 27.41
CA VAL A 149 -21.36 18.67 28.76
C VAL A 149 -21.38 19.74 29.86
N LYS A 150 -20.80 20.92 29.63
CA LYS A 150 -20.84 22.04 30.59
C LYS A 150 -22.19 22.77 30.68
N LYS A 151 -23.11 22.51 29.74
CA LYS A 151 -24.45 23.11 29.71
C LYS A 151 -25.54 22.18 30.27
N GLN A 152 -25.18 20.98 30.70
CA GLN A 152 -26.01 20.07 31.51
C GLN A 152 -25.66 20.23 32.98
#